data_AF-A0A5P9P0T5-F1
#
_entry.id   AF-A0A5P9P0T5-F1
#
_cell.length_a   1.000
_cell.length_b   1.000
_cell.length_c   1.000
_cell.angle_alpha   90.00
_cell.angle_beta   90.00
_cell.angle_gamma   90.00
#
_symmetry.space_group_name_H-M   'P 1'
#
loop_
_entity.id
_entity.type
_entity.pdbx_description
1 polymer ?
#
loop_
_entity_poly.entity_id
_entity_poly.type
_entity_poly.pdbx_seq_one_letter_code
_entity_poly.pdbx_strand_id
1 'polypeptide(L)'
;MRSRRRPLLKVASAIGLGGAGVAYWQRRPIRRWDDIDAIETALAIPVPTIPNPVTVTADHLEASYSRAREHVETTEQVLPDPDAQESGHLENANKSLADHPPDSIDDDDERHEALDNYLLAISASAAARGRYIETDNGQPSDELQTAHETLGNKLDAFEAMYAGESLAHTIVQASHAESLAGTAASRYSRATDFMIDSQYNNSVVWETVETGRHSLHDAEWFLEVLETDDTVDWATDIEDLYERLADRIKTATDEVEWEYESDVPSYSHDRWLDIQLDHLSEPERSRDAGHLAQALLIQAELATVASTLSAFEDVPGRDELDDIEVELIEDANELVDEKRTAREQLETTADAVESDPLGKHLLCQVTRRIDQAELTLERLRDDVKSYDSAEWQFELDYVALRYRGGAADAGSIPDIVELVADKE
;
A
#
# COMPACT_ATOMS: atom_id res chain seq x y z
N MET A 1 -31.52 -18.99 28.56
CA MET A 1 -32.46 -19.07 27.41
C MET A 1 -31.88 -20.07 26.41
N ARG A 2 -32.74 -20.78 25.67
CA ARG A 2 -32.36 -21.97 24.90
C ARG A 2 -31.50 -21.59 23.68
N SER A 3 -30.24 -22.04 23.67
CA SER A 3 -29.39 -22.11 22.48
C SER A 3 -30.08 -22.98 21.43
N ARG A 4 -30.42 -22.38 20.29
CA ARG A 4 -30.84 -23.07 19.08
C ARG A 4 -29.57 -23.36 18.27
N ARG A 5 -29.04 -24.57 18.42
CA ARG A 5 -28.05 -25.12 17.49
C ARG A 5 -28.72 -25.31 16.13
N ARG A 6 -28.23 -24.64 15.08
CA ARG A 6 -28.56 -24.98 13.69
C ARG A 6 -27.71 -26.20 13.30
N PRO A 7 -28.29 -27.26 12.74
CA PRO A 7 -27.52 -28.39 12.24
C PRO A 7 -27.09 -28.13 10.79
N LEU A 8 -25.79 -28.01 10.54
CA LEU A 8 -25.22 -28.25 9.21
C LEU A 8 -25.01 -29.76 9.06
N LEU A 9 -25.67 -30.33 8.06
CA LEU A 9 -25.82 -31.77 7.84
C LEU A 9 -24.57 -32.34 7.16
N LYS A 10 -23.69 -32.99 7.92
CA LYS A 10 -22.71 -33.96 7.42
C LYS A 10 -23.38 -35.32 7.21
N VAL A 11 -23.45 -35.83 5.97
CA VAL A 11 -23.53 -37.28 5.66
C VAL A 11 -22.87 -37.58 4.31
N ALA A 12 -21.70 -38.22 4.32
CA ALA A 12 -21.45 -39.45 3.55
C ALA A 12 -20.16 -40.14 4.04
N SER A 13 -20.31 -41.41 4.40
CA SER A 13 -19.29 -42.33 4.89
C SER A 13 -18.82 -43.31 3.79
N ALA A 14 -17.51 -43.60 3.66
CA ALA A 14 -17.00 -44.90 3.17
C ALA A 14 -15.47 -45.14 3.37
N ILE A 15 -15.13 -45.93 4.39
CA ILE A 15 -14.18 -47.06 4.49
C ILE A 15 -12.91 -47.11 3.60
N GLY A 16 -11.74 -47.34 4.22
CA GLY A 16 -10.59 -48.00 3.56
C GLY A 16 -9.26 -48.04 4.34
N LEU A 17 -9.18 -48.77 5.45
CA LEU A 17 -7.91 -49.09 6.13
C LEU A 17 -7.11 -50.15 5.34
N GLY A 18 -5.87 -49.81 4.96
CA GLY A 18 -4.85 -50.79 4.52
C GLY A 18 -3.93 -50.30 3.39
N GLY A 19 -2.81 -49.62 3.74
CA GLY A 19 -1.75 -49.24 2.78
C GLY A 19 -1.23 -47.79 2.87
N ALA A 20 -1.45 -47.09 3.99
CA ALA A 20 -1.41 -45.63 4.07
C ALA A 20 -0.01 -44.96 4.13
N GLY A 21 1.11 -45.68 4.04
CA GLY A 21 2.43 -45.06 4.12
C GLY A 21 2.99 -44.56 2.78
N VAL A 22 2.70 -45.25 1.68
CA VAL A 22 3.31 -44.97 0.35
C VAL A 22 2.26 -44.50 -0.66
N ALA A 23 1.01 -44.96 -0.54
CA ALA A 23 -0.09 -44.51 -1.39
C ALA A 23 -0.70 -43.16 -0.96
N TYR A 24 -0.54 -42.76 0.31
CA TYR A 24 -1.01 -41.46 0.84
C TYR A 24 -0.20 -40.29 0.26
N TRP A 25 1.13 -40.42 0.22
CA TRP A 25 2.03 -39.44 -0.39
C TRP A 25 1.92 -39.36 -1.92
N GLN A 26 1.51 -40.44 -2.59
CA GLN A 26 1.27 -40.44 -4.04
C GLN A 26 -0.12 -39.94 -4.45
N ARG A 27 -1.10 -39.86 -3.52
CA ARG A 27 -2.46 -39.37 -3.80
C ARG A 27 -2.67 -37.88 -3.52
N ARG A 28 -1.87 -37.28 -2.62
CA ARG A 28 -1.81 -35.82 -2.41
C ARG A 28 -1.58 -35.03 -3.70
N PRO A 29 -0.55 -35.33 -4.51
CA PRO A 29 -0.29 -34.57 -5.73
C PRO A 29 -1.34 -34.79 -6.82
N ILE A 30 -2.16 -35.85 -6.77
CA ILE A 30 -3.18 -36.09 -7.80
C ILE A 30 -4.43 -35.21 -7.56
N ARG A 31 -4.82 -35.00 -6.30
CA ARG A 31 -5.92 -34.07 -5.97
C ARG A 31 -5.55 -32.60 -6.20
N ARG A 32 -4.28 -32.25 -6.01
CA ARG A 32 -3.80 -30.87 -6.20
C ARG A 32 -3.69 -30.44 -7.66
N TRP A 33 -3.78 -31.35 -8.64
CA TRP A 33 -3.75 -30.92 -10.06
C TRP A 33 -4.96 -30.09 -10.42
N ASP A 34 -6.15 -30.50 -9.96
CA ASP A 34 -7.37 -29.75 -10.20
C ASP A 34 -7.30 -28.37 -9.50
N ASP A 35 -6.74 -28.31 -8.29
CA ASP A 35 -6.49 -27.04 -7.58
C ASP A 35 -5.46 -26.16 -8.30
N ILE A 36 -4.37 -26.74 -8.80
CA ILE A 36 -3.34 -26.01 -9.56
C ILE A 36 -3.94 -25.44 -10.84
N ASP A 37 -4.73 -26.23 -11.59
CA ASP A 37 -5.41 -25.76 -12.81
C ASP A 37 -6.36 -24.60 -12.48
N ALA A 38 -7.06 -24.67 -11.35
CA ALA A 38 -7.92 -23.59 -10.87
C ALA A 38 -7.13 -22.35 -10.42
N ILE A 39 -6.01 -22.51 -9.72
CA ILE A 39 -5.08 -21.43 -9.35
C ILE A 39 -4.55 -20.75 -10.62
N GLU A 40 -4.08 -21.52 -11.60
CA GLU A 40 -3.60 -21.00 -12.88
C GLU A 40 -4.71 -20.26 -13.63
N THR A 41 -5.93 -20.80 -13.61
CA THR A 41 -7.10 -20.15 -14.23
C THR A 41 -7.46 -18.85 -13.51
N ALA A 42 -7.41 -18.83 -12.17
CA ALA A 42 -7.62 -17.62 -11.39
C ALA A 42 -6.54 -16.60 -11.74
N LEU A 43 -5.25 -16.93 -11.63
CA LEU A 43 -4.14 -16.02 -11.97
C LEU A 43 -4.20 -15.50 -13.43
N ALA A 44 -4.76 -16.27 -14.36
CA ALA A 44 -4.93 -15.84 -15.74
C ALA A 44 -6.06 -14.81 -15.96
N ILE A 45 -6.95 -14.58 -14.98
CA ILE A 45 -7.96 -13.53 -15.02
C ILE A 45 -7.28 -12.21 -14.60
N PRO A 46 -7.16 -11.20 -15.49
CA PRO A 46 -6.50 -9.95 -15.13
C PRO A 46 -7.38 -9.12 -14.20
N VAL A 47 -6.79 -8.57 -13.14
CA VAL A 47 -7.39 -7.50 -12.34
C VAL A 47 -7.25 -6.18 -13.13
N PRO A 48 -8.26 -5.30 -13.16
CA PRO A 48 -8.15 -4.05 -13.89
C PRO A 48 -7.06 -3.16 -13.31
N THR A 49 -6.20 -2.63 -14.18
CA THR A 49 -5.24 -1.59 -13.82
C THR A 49 -5.99 -0.28 -13.61
N ILE A 50 -5.85 0.30 -12.41
CA ILE A 50 -6.45 1.58 -12.05
C ILE A 50 -5.34 2.63 -12.08
N PRO A 51 -5.42 3.68 -12.92
CA PRO A 51 -4.38 4.70 -13.01
C PRO A 51 -4.20 5.43 -11.68
N ASN A 52 -2.96 5.81 -11.37
CA ASN A 52 -2.68 6.56 -10.15
C ASN A 52 -3.38 7.94 -10.21
N PRO A 53 -4.22 8.31 -9.21
CA PRO A 53 -4.96 9.56 -9.22
C PRO A 53 -4.12 10.80 -8.87
N VAL A 54 -2.88 10.61 -8.38
CA VAL A 54 -1.95 11.70 -8.09
C VAL A 54 -1.38 12.23 -9.39
N THR A 55 -1.48 13.55 -9.59
CA THR A 55 -1.01 14.19 -10.82
C THR A 55 0.48 14.49 -10.74
N VAL A 56 1.25 14.00 -11.72
CA VAL A 56 2.66 14.33 -11.94
C VAL A 56 2.78 15.13 -13.24
N THR A 57 3.22 16.38 -13.13
CA THR A 57 3.41 17.27 -14.28
C THR A 57 4.75 17.01 -14.96
N ALA A 58 4.88 17.40 -16.23
CA ALA A 58 6.15 17.33 -16.94
C ALA A 58 7.24 18.19 -16.28
N ASP A 59 6.86 19.36 -15.74
CA ASP A 59 7.78 20.25 -15.04
C ASP A 59 8.28 19.63 -13.72
N HIS A 60 7.41 18.94 -12.97
CA HIS A 60 7.82 18.18 -11.78
C HIS A 60 8.80 17.07 -12.15
N LEU A 61 8.49 16.28 -13.18
CA LEU A 61 9.35 15.21 -13.65
C LEU A 61 10.75 15.72 -14.08
N GLU A 62 10.79 16.81 -14.86
CA GLU A 62 12.04 17.45 -15.29
C GLU A 62 12.86 17.99 -14.11
N ALA A 63 12.19 18.61 -13.12
CA ALA A 63 12.84 19.14 -11.93
C ALA A 63 13.43 18.02 -11.06
N SER A 64 12.67 16.95 -10.82
CA SER A 64 13.12 15.80 -10.03
C SER A 64 14.24 15.03 -10.74
N TYR A 65 14.16 14.87 -12.07
CA TYR A 65 15.25 14.33 -12.88
C TYR A 65 16.52 15.18 -12.77
N SER A 66 16.40 16.50 -12.99
CA SER A 66 17.52 17.44 -12.94
C SER A 66 18.22 17.41 -11.58
N ARG A 67 17.44 17.37 -10.50
CA ARG A 67 17.94 17.24 -9.14
C ARG A 67 18.70 15.93 -8.92
N ALA A 68 18.13 14.80 -9.35
CA ALA A 68 18.77 13.50 -9.22
C ALA A 68 20.06 13.42 -10.04
N ARG A 69 20.04 13.95 -11.27
CA ARG A 69 21.20 14.04 -12.16
C ARG A 69 22.31 14.91 -11.55
N GLU A 70 21.99 16.10 -11.06
CA GLU A 70 22.95 16.99 -10.40
C GLU A 70 23.57 16.32 -9.17
N HIS A 71 22.79 15.61 -8.37
CA HIS A 71 23.28 14.90 -7.19
C HIS A 71 24.28 13.79 -7.57
N VAL A 72 23.95 12.98 -8.59
CA VAL A 72 24.85 11.93 -9.13
C VAL A 72 26.15 12.54 -9.65
N GLU A 73 26.05 13.55 -10.53
CA GLU A 73 27.23 14.19 -11.13
C GLU A 73 28.11 14.88 -10.10
N THR A 74 27.51 15.54 -9.10
CA THR A 74 28.25 16.15 -7.99
C THR A 74 29.03 15.09 -7.23
N THR A 75 28.40 13.95 -6.93
CA THR A 75 29.04 12.83 -6.22
C THR A 75 30.18 12.23 -7.04
N GLU A 76 30.00 12.00 -8.34
CA GLU A 76 31.06 11.49 -9.23
C GLU A 76 32.32 12.37 -9.24
N GLN A 77 32.13 13.70 -9.21
CA GLN A 77 33.23 14.67 -9.25
C GLN A 77 34.09 14.69 -7.99
N VAL A 78 33.51 14.36 -6.83
CA VAL A 78 34.22 14.39 -5.55
C VAL A 78 34.80 13.04 -5.15
N LEU A 79 34.51 11.97 -5.89
CA LEU A 79 35.05 10.64 -5.61
C LEU A 79 36.55 10.54 -5.94
N PRO A 80 37.37 9.99 -5.02
CA PRO A 80 38.82 10.02 -5.12
C PRO A 80 39.44 8.97 -6.07
N ASP A 81 38.67 8.01 -6.61
CA ASP A 81 39.17 6.87 -7.40
C ASP A 81 38.24 6.52 -8.58
N PRO A 82 38.75 6.37 -9.82
CA PRO A 82 37.99 5.78 -10.93
C PRO A 82 37.33 4.44 -10.59
N ASP A 83 37.97 3.59 -9.78
CA ASP A 83 37.41 2.29 -9.37
C ASP A 83 36.23 2.45 -8.38
N ALA A 84 36.10 3.61 -7.71
CA ALA A 84 34.93 3.96 -6.91
C ALA A 84 33.78 4.55 -7.76
N GLN A 85 34.09 5.12 -8.92
CA GLN A 85 33.09 5.53 -9.92
C GLN A 85 32.45 4.31 -10.60
N GLU A 86 33.18 3.19 -10.75
CA GLU A 86 32.66 1.88 -11.13
C GLU A 86 31.95 1.14 -9.97
N SER A 87 31.65 1.82 -8.85
CA SER A 87 30.84 1.21 -7.81
C SER A 87 29.43 0.92 -8.34
N GLY A 88 28.93 -0.30 -8.12
CA GLY A 88 27.60 -0.70 -8.60
C GLY A 88 26.47 0.23 -8.17
N HIS A 89 26.65 1.04 -7.12
CA HIS A 89 25.69 2.07 -6.71
C HIS A 89 25.57 3.22 -7.73
N LEU A 90 26.69 3.82 -8.17
CA LEU A 90 26.65 4.92 -9.14
C LEU A 90 26.36 4.45 -10.56
N GLU A 91 26.82 3.25 -10.92
CA GLU A 91 26.43 2.64 -12.20
C GLU A 91 24.91 2.43 -12.26
N ASN A 92 24.31 1.87 -11.20
CA ASN A 92 22.86 1.69 -11.12
C ASN A 92 22.11 3.03 -11.13
N ALA A 93 22.59 4.05 -10.40
CA ALA A 93 21.97 5.37 -10.40
C ALA A 93 21.97 6.02 -11.79
N ASN A 94 23.12 5.99 -12.49
CA ASN A 94 23.21 6.49 -13.86
C ASN A 94 22.32 5.71 -14.82
N LYS A 95 22.25 4.38 -14.64
CA LYS A 95 21.39 3.54 -15.45
C LYS A 95 19.91 3.90 -15.24
N SER A 96 19.45 4.01 -13.99
CA SER A 96 18.06 4.41 -13.68
C SER A 96 17.69 5.73 -14.34
N LEU A 97 18.58 6.73 -14.30
CA LEU A 97 18.37 8.03 -14.97
C LEU A 97 18.43 7.94 -16.49
N ALA A 98 19.29 7.10 -17.06
CA ALA A 98 19.42 6.94 -18.50
C ALA A 98 18.25 6.15 -19.13
N ASP A 99 17.67 5.21 -18.38
CA ASP A 99 16.54 4.39 -18.80
C ASP A 99 15.21 5.17 -18.73
N HIS A 100 15.13 6.25 -17.92
CA HIS A 100 13.91 7.04 -17.70
C HIS A 100 14.12 8.57 -17.86
N PRO A 101 14.59 9.08 -19.01
CA PRO A 101 14.65 10.53 -19.21
C PRO A 101 13.23 11.15 -19.34
N PRO A 102 12.98 12.36 -18.82
CA PRO A 102 11.64 12.98 -18.85
C PRO A 102 11.04 13.07 -20.26
N ASP A 103 11.86 13.42 -21.26
CA ASP A 103 11.46 13.54 -22.67
C ASP A 103 10.99 12.23 -23.32
N SER A 104 11.20 11.07 -22.69
CA SER A 104 10.72 9.78 -23.22
C SER A 104 9.47 9.24 -22.53
N ILE A 105 8.92 9.97 -21.55
CA ILE A 105 7.81 9.52 -20.71
C ILE A 105 6.55 10.28 -21.09
N ASP A 106 5.69 9.62 -21.87
CA ASP A 106 4.42 10.19 -22.33
C ASP A 106 3.22 9.72 -21.47
N ASP A 107 3.35 8.59 -20.78
CA ASP A 107 2.29 7.96 -19.99
C ASP A 107 2.34 8.37 -18.50
N ASP A 108 1.19 8.64 -17.88
CA ASP A 108 1.12 9.13 -16.50
C ASP A 108 1.55 8.06 -15.47
N ASP A 109 1.31 6.77 -15.71
CA ASP A 109 1.77 5.71 -14.80
C ASP A 109 3.30 5.57 -14.87
N GLU A 110 3.88 5.73 -16.06
CA GLU A 110 5.34 5.75 -16.26
C GLU A 110 6.00 6.95 -15.55
N ARG A 111 5.29 8.07 -15.32
CA ARG A 111 5.82 9.23 -14.58
C ARG A 111 6.04 8.91 -13.10
N HIS A 112 5.13 8.18 -12.48
CA HIS A 112 5.28 7.76 -11.08
C HIS A 112 6.46 6.80 -10.91
N GLU A 113 6.58 5.81 -11.81
CA GLU A 113 7.74 4.90 -11.84
C GLU A 113 9.06 5.68 -12.06
N ALA A 114 9.05 6.72 -12.89
CA ALA A 114 10.22 7.55 -13.10
C ALA A 114 10.64 8.35 -11.85
N LEU A 115 9.68 8.94 -11.11
CA LEU A 115 9.98 9.60 -9.84
C LEU A 115 10.60 8.64 -8.82
N ASP A 116 10.09 7.41 -8.72
CA ASP A 116 10.69 6.36 -7.89
C ASP A 116 12.12 6.03 -8.32
N ASN A 117 12.37 5.93 -9.63
CA ASN A 117 13.72 5.73 -10.18
C ASN A 117 14.66 6.90 -9.86
N TYR A 118 14.19 8.14 -9.84
CA TYR A 118 14.98 9.32 -9.50
C TYR A 118 15.34 9.33 -8.01
N LEU A 119 14.39 8.95 -7.15
CA LEU A 119 14.64 8.73 -5.73
C LEU A 119 15.69 7.63 -5.50
N LEU A 120 15.56 6.50 -6.20
CA LEU A 120 16.53 5.41 -6.11
C LEU A 120 17.93 5.84 -6.58
N ALA A 121 18.02 6.66 -7.62
CA ALA A 121 19.30 7.21 -8.08
C ALA A 121 19.94 8.14 -7.03
N ILE A 122 19.14 9.00 -6.39
CA ILE A 122 19.60 9.85 -5.28
C ILE A 122 20.07 9.00 -4.09
N SER A 123 19.27 8.01 -3.68
CA SER A 123 19.60 7.10 -2.59
C SER A 123 20.94 6.37 -2.84
N ALA A 124 21.09 5.77 -4.03
CA ALA A 124 22.31 5.06 -4.39
C ALA A 124 23.53 5.99 -4.47
N SER A 125 23.36 7.20 -5.00
CA SER A 125 24.40 8.23 -5.06
C SER A 125 24.82 8.70 -3.65
N ALA A 126 23.87 8.97 -2.77
CA ALA A 126 24.12 9.37 -1.39
C ALA A 126 24.81 8.27 -0.58
N ALA A 127 24.42 7.01 -0.76
CA ALA A 127 25.10 5.87 -0.17
C ALA A 127 26.57 5.77 -0.64
N ALA A 128 26.82 5.95 -1.94
CA ALA A 128 28.19 5.99 -2.48
C ALA A 128 29.00 7.13 -1.86
N ARG A 129 28.40 8.33 -1.72
CA ARG A 129 29.04 9.47 -1.05
C ARG A 129 29.49 9.11 0.36
N GLY A 130 28.57 8.64 1.20
CA GLY A 130 28.88 8.33 2.59
C GLY A 130 29.85 7.16 2.77
N ARG A 131 29.96 6.24 1.79
CA ARG A 131 30.90 5.12 1.84
C ARG A 131 32.33 5.46 1.44
N TYR A 132 32.49 6.32 0.43
CA TYR A 132 33.80 6.54 -0.20
C TYR A 132 34.44 7.89 0.16
N ILE A 133 33.66 8.85 0.62
CA ILE A 133 34.13 10.19 0.96
C ILE A 133 34.22 10.36 2.47
N GLU A 134 33.26 9.80 3.20
CA GLU A 134 33.30 9.76 4.66
C GLU A 134 33.84 8.40 5.10
N THR A 135 35.03 8.36 5.72
CA THR A 135 35.60 7.10 6.20
C THR A 135 34.65 6.41 7.18
N ASP A 136 34.33 5.14 6.94
CA ASP A 136 33.50 4.30 7.80
C ASP A 136 33.90 4.49 9.28
N ASN A 137 32.98 5.02 10.11
CA ASN A 137 33.10 5.31 11.56
C ASN A 137 33.74 6.66 11.99
N GLY A 138 33.82 7.66 11.10
CA GLY A 138 34.17 9.04 11.46
C GLY A 138 32.99 9.87 11.97
N GLN A 139 33.24 11.02 12.63
CA GLN A 139 32.17 11.99 12.88
C GLN A 139 31.52 12.42 11.54
N PRO A 140 30.19 12.63 11.49
CA PRO A 140 29.51 13.16 10.32
C PRO A 140 30.21 14.42 9.80
N SER A 141 30.43 14.54 8.49
CA SER A 141 31.07 15.73 7.93
C SER A 141 30.22 16.99 8.17
N ASP A 142 30.85 18.17 8.11
CA ASP A 142 30.14 19.45 8.16
C ASP A 142 29.09 19.55 7.04
N GLU A 143 29.33 18.90 5.89
CA GLU A 143 28.40 18.89 4.76
C GLU A 143 27.17 18.03 5.04
N LEU A 144 27.35 16.84 5.63
CA LEU A 144 26.24 15.99 6.05
C LEU A 144 25.40 16.66 7.14
N GLN A 145 26.05 17.30 8.11
CA GLN A 145 25.37 18.09 9.15
C GLN A 145 24.58 19.24 8.52
N THR A 146 25.18 19.97 7.57
CA THR A 146 24.49 21.05 6.84
C THR A 146 23.29 20.53 6.04
N ALA A 147 23.41 19.37 5.38
CA ALA A 147 22.31 18.75 4.64
C ALA A 147 21.17 18.34 5.57
N HIS A 148 21.48 17.77 6.74
CA HIS A 148 20.49 17.43 7.78
C HIS A 148 19.82 18.68 8.37
N GLU A 149 20.58 19.71 8.71
CA GLU A 149 20.05 20.99 9.18
C GLU A 149 19.14 21.64 8.13
N THR A 150 19.53 21.59 6.86
CA THR A 150 18.70 22.10 5.75
C THR A 150 17.39 21.33 5.62
N LEU A 151 17.41 20.01 5.77
CA LEU A 151 16.20 19.19 5.81
C LEU A 151 15.29 19.61 6.97
N GLY A 152 15.83 19.74 8.18
CA GLY A 152 15.07 20.19 9.35
C GLY A 152 14.43 21.56 9.16
N ASN A 153 15.21 22.54 8.68
CA ASN A 153 14.71 23.90 8.42
C ASN A 153 13.60 23.93 7.35
N LYS A 154 13.69 23.07 6.32
CA LYS A 154 12.64 22.95 5.32
C LYS A 154 11.40 22.27 5.87
N LEU A 155 11.55 21.21 6.69
CA LEU A 155 10.43 20.55 7.36
C LEU A 155 9.69 21.52 8.29
N ASP A 156 10.40 22.32 9.06
CA ASP A 156 9.82 23.34 9.94
C ASP A 156 9.07 24.45 9.16
N ALA A 157 9.40 24.63 7.88
CA ALA A 157 8.79 25.61 7.00
C ALA A 157 7.71 25.02 6.08
N PHE A 158 7.54 23.69 6.06
CA PHE A 158 6.56 23.01 5.24
C PHE A 158 5.16 23.25 5.84
N GLU A 159 4.29 23.86 5.05
CA GLU A 159 2.90 24.13 5.43
C GLU A 159 1.98 23.58 4.34
N ALA A 160 1.12 22.64 4.71
CA ALA A 160 0.16 22.06 3.77
C ALA A 160 -0.88 23.13 3.40
N MET A 161 -1.11 23.28 2.09
CA MET A 161 -2.16 24.14 1.55
C MET A 161 -3.23 23.26 0.93
N TYR A 162 -4.49 23.54 1.27
CA TYR A 162 -5.66 22.80 0.77
C TYR A 162 -6.41 23.61 -0.29
N ALA A 163 -5.68 24.32 -1.14
CA ALA A 163 -6.26 25.17 -2.18
C ALA A 163 -6.27 24.42 -3.51
N GLY A 164 -7.44 24.07 -4.06
CA GLY A 164 -7.52 23.29 -5.30
C GLY A 164 -8.83 23.47 -6.06
N GLU A 165 -8.92 22.92 -7.28
CA GLU A 165 -10.11 23.06 -8.16
C GLU A 165 -11.30 22.21 -7.71
N SER A 166 -11.03 21.08 -7.05
CA SER A 166 -12.06 20.22 -6.46
C SER A 166 -11.57 19.61 -5.16
N LEU A 167 -12.52 19.30 -4.28
CA LEU A 167 -12.24 18.72 -2.96
C LEU A 167 -11.57 17.34 -3.10
N ALA A 168 -12.11 16.44 -3.92
CA ALA A 168 -11.55 15.10 -4.11
C ALA A 168 -10.10 15.13 -4.64
N HIS A 169 -9.81 16.00 -5.63
CA HIS A 169 -8.44 16.16 -6.13
C HIS A 169 -7.51 16.73 -5.05
N THR A 170 -7.95 17.77 -4.33
CA THR A 170 -7.18 18.39 -3.23
C THR A 170 -6.84 17.36 -2.15
N ILE A 171 -7.80 16.54 -1.74
CA ILE A 171 -7.60 15.50 -0.71
C ILE A 171 -6.52 14.52 -1.16
N VAL A 172 -6.64 13.95 -2.36
CA VAL A 172 -5.71 12.93 -2.86
C VAL A 172 -4.31 13.51 -3.04
N GLN A 173 -4.20 14.66 -3.67
CA GLN A 173 -2.92 15.30 -3.99
C GLN A 173 -2.21 15.82 -2.73
N ALA A 174 -2.91 16.53 -1.85
CA ALA A 174 -2.35 17.05 -0.61
C ALA A 174 -2.01 15.92 0.37
N SER A 175 -2.83 14.85 0.45
CA SER A 175 -2.49 13.67 1.24
C SER A 175 -1.21 13.00 0.75
N HIS A 176 -1.00 12.93 -0.58
CA HIS A 176 0.24 12.38 -1.13
C HIS A 176 1.45 13.24 -0.73
N ALA A 177 1.34 14.57 -0.82
CA ALA A 177 2.37 15.49 -0.35
C ALA A 177 2.66 15.34 1.15
N GLU A 178 1.62 15.27 1.99
CA GLU A 178 1.75 15.07 3.44
C GLU A 178 2.39 13.72 3.80
N SER A 179 2.09 12.66 3.05
CA SER A 179 2.74 11.35 3.20
C SER A 179 4.24 11.41 2.90
N LEU A 180 4.64 12.14 1.86
CA LEU A 180 6.04 12.38 1.51
C LEU A 180 6.75 13.27 2.54
N ALA A 181 6.10 14.31 3.06
CA ALA A 181 6.60 15.13 4.15
C ALA A 181 6.75 14.30 5.46
N GLY A 182 5.80 13.42 5.75
CA GLY A 182 5.88 12.47 6.86
C GLY A 182 7.05 11.48 6.69
N THR A 183 7.30 11.02 5.47
CA THR A 183 8.50 10.23 5.12
C THR A 183 9.77 11.04 5.38
N ALA A 184 9.83 12.29 4.92
CA ALA A 184 10.96 13.17 5.16
C ALA A 184 11.22 13.43 6.66
N ALA A 185 10.18 13.64 7.47
CA ALA A 185 10.27 13.79 8.92
C ALA A 185 10.76 12.52 9.63
N SER A 186 10.29 11.35 9.19
CA SER A 186 10.77 10.04 9.66
C SER A 186 12.26 9.85 9.35
N ARG A 187 12.69 10.21 8.13
CA ARG A 187 14.10 10.17 7.72
C ARG A 187 14.95 11.15 8.51
N TYR A 188 14.51 12.38 8.72
CA TYR A 188 15.18 13.37 9.57
C TYR A 188 15.40 12.85 11.00
N SER A 189 14.37 12.24 11.59
CA SER A 189 14.44 11.65 12.94
C SER A 189 15.43 10.49 12.99
N ARG A 190 15.35 9.54 12.05
CA ARG A 190 16.31 8.42 11.95
C ARG A 190 17.74 8.89 11.73
N ALA A 191 17.96 9.88 10.86
CA ALA A 191 19.28 10.45 10.63
C ALA A 191 19.84 11.11 11.91
N THR A 192 18.99 11.76 12.72
CA THR A 192 19.39 12.31 14.02
C THR A 192 19.92 11.21 14.94
N ASP A 193 19.22 10.09 15.05
CA ASP A 193 19.66 8.94 15.85
C ASP A 193 20.98 8.36 15.32
N PHE A 194 21.09 8.21 14.00
CA PHE A 194 22.28 7.63 13.36
C PHE A 194 23.52 8.53 13.48
N MET A 195 23.36 9.86 13.46
CA MET A 195 24.49 10.78 13.66
C MET A 195 25.00 10.79 15.10
N ILE A 196 24.16 10.43 16.08
CA ILE A 196 24.54 10.36 17.50
C ILE A 196 25.19 9.01 17.83
N ASP A 197 24.71 7.91 17.23
CA ASP A 197 25.24 6.57 17.47
C ASP A 197 26.33 6.19 16.45
N SER A 198 27.57 6.18 16.93
CA SER A 198 28.78 5.80 16.17
C SER A 198 28.77 4.38 15.57
N GLN A 199 27.74 3.57 15.84
CA GLN A 199 27.56 2.26 15.23
C GLN A 199 26.99 2.32 13.80
N TYR A 200 26.39 3.45 13.40
CA TYR A 200 25.83 3.61 12.07
C TYR A 200 26.86 4.13 11.07
N ASN A 201 26.84 3.56 9.87
CA ASN A 201 27.71 3.96 8.77
C ASN A 201 27.21 5.27 8.14
N ASN A 202 28.10 6.23 7.88
CA ASN A 202 27.78 7.51 7.23
C ASN A 202 27.13 7.33 5.85
N SER A 203 27.39 6.22 5.15
CA SER A 203 26.64 5.78 3.96
C SER A 203 25.12 5.74 4.21
N VAL A 204 24.69 5.15 5.33
CA VAL A 204 23.26 5.03 5.68
C VAL A 204 22.69 6.38 6.09
N VAL A 205 23.49 7.21 6.78
CA VAL A 205 23.07 8.55 7.20
C VAL A 205 22.86 9.45 5.99
N TRP A 206 23.81 9.48 5.04
CA TRP A 206 23.69 10.22 3.79
C TRP A 206 22.47 9.79 2.97
N GLU A 207 22.31 8.48 2.76
CA GLU A 207 21.14 7.92 2.08
C GLU A 207 19.83 8.39 2.73
N THR A 208 19.77 8.32 4.06
CA THR A 208 18.59 8.71 4.83
C THR A 208 18.29 10.20 4.68
N VAL A 209 19.30 11.06 4.80
CA VAL A 209 19.14 12.52 4.66
C VAL A 209 18.71 12.91 3.25
N GLU A 210 19.38 12.41 2.21
CA GLU A 210 19.08 12.80 0.83
C GLU A 210 17.75 12.24 0.34
N THR A 211 17.37 11.04 0.77
CA THR A 211 16.02 10.51 0.57
C THR A 211 14.98 11.44 1.19
N GLY A 212 15.18 11.88 2.44
CA GLY A 212 14.27 12.82 3.11
C GLY A 212 14.19 14.17 2.39
N ARG A 213 15.32 14.70 1.92
CA ARG A 213 15.36 15.95 1.15
C ARG A 213 14.64 15.84 -0.19
N HIS A 214 14.73 14.69 -0.86
CA HIS A 214 14.03 14.47 -2.12
C HIS A 214 12.53 14.28 -1.91
N SER A 215 12.11 13.45 -0.95
CA SER A 215 10.69 13.31 -0.61
C SER A 215 10.03 14.64 -0.25
N LEU A 216 10.72 15.50 0.52
CA LEU A 216 10.19 16.83 0.83
C LEU A 216 10.14 17.74 -0.41
N HIS A 217 11.10 17.62 -1.33
CA HIS A 217 11.05 18.36 -2.59
C HIS A 217 9.84 17.96 -3.45
N ASP A 218 9.57 16.66 -3.56
CA ASP A 218 8.38 16.18 -4.28
C ASP A 218 7.09 16.59 -3.56
N ALA A 219 7.08 16.58 -2.22
CA ALA A 219 5.94 17.07 -1.44
C ALA A 219 5.63 18.56 -1.73
N GLU A 220 6.67 19.42 -1.77
CA GLU A 220 6.55 20.84 -2.14
C GLU A 220 5.90 20.96 -3.55
N TRP A 221 6.40 20.22 -4.54
CA TRP A 221 5.86 20.22 -5.91
C TRP A 221 4.40 19.79 -5.99
N PHE A 222 4.03 18.72 -5.28
CA PHE A 222 2.66 18.22 -5.32
C PHE A 222 1.64 19.20 -4.72
N LEU A 223 2.04 20.04 -3.77
CA LEU A 223 1.23 21.17 -3.29
C LEU A 223 1.20 22.33 -4.29
N GLU A 224 2.32 22.65 -4.94
CA GLU A 224 2.38 23.71 -5.96
C GLU A 224 1.44 23.43 -7.14
N VAL A 225 1.29 22.17 -7.55
CA VAL A 225 0.37 21.75 -8.61
C VAL A 225 -1.09 22.05 -8.28
N LEU A 226 -1.45 22.11 -6.99
CA LEU A 226 -2.80 22.47 -6.58
C LEU A 226 -3.10 23.97 -6.75
N GLU A 227 -2.09 24.84 -6.71
CA GLU A 227 -2.25 26.29 -6.75
C GLU A 227 -2.47 26.81 -8.19
N THR A 228 -3.73 27.01 -8.56
CA THR A 228 -4.17 27.66 -9.81
C THR A 228 -4.93 28.97 -9.55
N ASP A 229 -5.16 29.76 -10.61
CA ASP A 229 -5.86 31.05 -10.54
C ASP A 229 -7.31 30.94 -10.01
N ASP A 230 -7.93 29.75 -10.11
CA ASP A 230 -9.34 29.48 -9.77
C ASP A 230 -9.49 28.58 -8.52
N THR A 231 -8.45 28.47 -7.69
CA THR A 231 -8.46 27.61 -6.51
C THR A 231 -9.42 28.06 -5.40
N VAL A 232 -9.95 27.06 -4.69
CA VAL A 232 -10.76 27.24 -3.48
C VAL A 232 -10.01 26.63 -2.31
N ASP A 233 -9.94 27.35 -1.20
CA ASP A 233 -9.42 26.82 0.08
C ASP A 233 -10.45 25.84 0.68
N TRP A 234 -10.06 24.57 0.75
CA TRP A 234 -10.85 23.45 1.21
C TRP A 234 -10.58 23.06 2.67
N ALA A 235 -9.75 23.80 3.41
CA ALA A 235 -9.33 23.41 4.75
C ALA A 235 -10.52 23.11 5.70
N THR A 236 -11.57 23.94 5.64
CA THR A 236 -12.77 23.74 6.48
C THR A 236 -13.59 22.54 6.02
N ASP A 237 -13.79 22.37 4.70
CA ASP A 237 -14.53 21.23 4.16
C ASP A 237 -13.83 19.89 4.47
N ILE A 238 -12.50 19.85 4.44
CA ILE A 238 -11.70 18.66 4.80
C ILE A 238 -11.91 18.29 6.27
N GLU A 239 -11.84 19.26 7.18
CA GLU A 239 -12.04 19.04 8.61
C GLU A 239 -13.47 18.57 8.92
N ASP A 240 -14.49 19.20 8.33
CA ASP A 240 -15.89 18.83 8.50
C ASP A 240 -16.17 17.42 7.96
N LEU A 241 -15.59 17.06 6.80
CA LEU A 241 -15.69 15.71 6.23
C LEU A 241 -14.98 14.66 7.08
N TYR A 242 -13.85 14.99 7.69
CA TYR A 242 -13.13 14.09 8.58
C TYR A 242 -14.04 13.64 9.74
N GLU A 243 -14.72 14.59 10.39
CA GLU A 243 -15.65 14.29 11.48
C GLU A 243 -16.88 13.50 11.00
N ARG A 244 -17.43 13.84 9.82
CA ARG A 244 -18.55 13.08 9.21
C ARG A 244 -18.17 11.63 8.93
N LEU A 245 -16.98 11.38 8.38
CA LEU A 245 -16.49 10.03 8.13
C LEU A 245 -16.20 9.28 9.43
N ALA A 246 -15.65 9.94 10.45
CA ALA A 246 -15.46 9.34 11.77
C ALA A 246 -16.80 8.87 12.38
N ASP A 247 -17.85 9.69 12.31
CA ASP A 247 -19.20 9.33 12.77
C ASP A 247 -19.80 8.19 11.92
N ARG A 248 -19.56 8.18 10.61
CA ARG A 248 -19.99 7.12 9.70
C ARG A 248 -19.33 5.79 10.02
N ILE A 249 -18.00 5.77 10.20
CA ILE A 249 -17.23 4.59 10.61
C ILE A 249 -17.79 4.04 11.91
N LYS A 250 -17.90 4.89 12.94
CA LYS A 250 -18.43 4.50 14.24
C LYS A 250 -19.81 3.84 14.11
N THR A 251 -20.72 4.49 13.40
CA THR A 251 -22.07 3.96 13.17
C THR A 251 -22.05 2.62 12.43
N ALA A 252 -21.18 2.46 11.43
CA ALA A 252 -21.05 1.22 10.69
C ALA A 252 -20.46 0.08 11.54
N THR A 253 -19.54 0.40 12.46
CA THR A 253 -18.89 -0.58 13.35
C THR A 253 -19.68 -0.93 14.61
N ASP A 254 -20.60 -0.07 15.07
CA ASP A 254 -21.34 -0.23 16.34
C ASP A 254 -22.22 -1.49 16.37
N GLU A 255 -22.67 -1.97 15.20
CA GLU A 255 -23.55 -3.15 15.07
C GLU A 255 -22.84 -4.42 14.58
N VAL A 256 -21.52 -4.36 14.32
CA VAL A 256 -20.74 -5.51 13.82
C VAL A 256 -20.47 -6.51 14.93
N GLU A 257 -20.76 -7.79 14.70
CA GLU A 257 -20.33 -8.85 15.59
C GLU A 257 -18.86 -9.24 15.32
N TRP A 258 -17.99 -8.96 16.30
CA TRP A 258 -16.55 -9.19 16.23
C TRP A 258 -16.14 -10.63 16.58
N GLU A 259 -17.06 -11.41 17.16
CA GLU A 259 -16.85 -12.80 17.55
C GLU A 259 -17.76 -13.72 16.73
N TYR A 260 -17.18 -14.64 15.95
CA TYR A 260 -17.93 -15.65 15.20
C TYR A 260 -18.60 -16.67 16.14
N GLU A 261 -17.85 -17.11 17.14
CA GLU A 261 -18.31 -17.87 18.30
C GLU A 261 -17.69 -17.28 19.56
N SER A 262 -18.18 -17.65 20.76
CA SER A 262 -17.63 -17.17 22.03
C SER A 262 -16.12 -17.35 22.07
N ASP A 263 -15.39 -16.25 22.25
CA ASP A 263 -13.93 -16.20 22.30
C ASP A 263 -13.22 -16.59 20.98
N VAL A 264 -13.94 -16.60 19.84
CA VAL A 264 -13.41 -16.90 18.49
C VAL A 264 -13.61 -15.66 17.61
N PRO A 265 -12.54 -14.94 17.22
CA PRO A 265 -12.65 -13.76 16.36
C PRO A 265 -13.36 -14.07 15.03
N SER A 266 -14.14 -13.12 14.53
CA SER A 266 -14.71 -13.18 13.19
C SER A 266 -13.74 -12.66 12.13
N TYR A 267 -13.96 -12.99 10.86
CA TYR A 267 -13.18 -12.42 9.76
C TYR A 267 -13.36 -10.89 9.67
N SER A 268 -14.48 -10.35 10.14
CA SER A 268 -14.67 -8.89 10.27
C SER A 268 -13.65 -8.27 11.20
N HIS A 269 -13.36 -8.92 12.34
CA HIS A 269 -12.32 -8.46 13.26
C HIS A 269 -10.96 -8.42 12.59
N ASP A 270 -10.59 -9.47 11.85
CA ASP A 270 -9.28 -9.53 11.19
C ASP A 270 -9.16 -8.53 10.05
N ARG A 271 -10.21 -8.36 9.24
CA ARG A 271 -10.23 -7.33 8.19
C ARG A 271 -10.08 -5.92 8.78
N TRP A 272 -10.75 -5.64 9.89
CA TRP A 272 -10.66 -4.37 10.57
C TRP A 272 -9.26 -4.14 11.17
N LEU A 273 -8.68 -5.16 11.78
CA LEU A 273 -7.32 -5.10 12.31
C LEU A 273 -6.30 -4.92 11.18
N ASP A 274 -6.42 -5.65 10.08
CA ASP A 274 -5.52 -5.56 8.92
C ASP A 274 -5.47 -4.12 8.39
N ILE A 275 -6.64 -3.46 8.19
CA ILE A 275 -6.65 -2.07 7.70
C ILE A 275 -6.12 -1.07 8.75
N GLN A 276 -6.35 -1.31 10.04
CA GLN A 276 -5.76 -0.47 11.09
C GLN A 276 -4.22 -0.62 11.15
N LEU A 277 -3.70 -1.82 10.89
CA LEU A 277 -2.26 -2.08 10.84
C LEU A 277 -1.60 -1.53 9.56
N ASP A 278 -2.31 -1.48 8.44
CA ASP A 278 -1.81 -0.79 7.23
C ASP A 278 -1.56 0.71 7.50
N HIS A 279 -2.28 1.30 8.45
CA HIS A 279 -2.15 2.70 8.84
C HIS A 279 -1.63 2.88 10.27
N LEU A 280 -0.67 2.06 10.73
CA LEU A 280 -0.05 2.18 12.06
C LEU A 280 0.26 3.66 12.38
N SER A 281 -0.54 4.22 13.30
CA SER A 281 -0.75 5.67 13.56
C SER A 281 -1.94 6.33 12.83
N GLU A 282 -3.11 5.73 13.01
CA GLU A 282 -4.46 6.28 13.19
C GLU A 282 -4.67 7.73 12.72
N PRO A 283 -5.67 8.01 11.86
CA PRO A 283 -5.98 9.32 11.31
C PRO A 283 -5.86 10.52 12.27
N GLU A 284 -6.16 10.33 13.56
CA GLU A 284 -5.97 11.31 14.63
C GLU A 284 -4.54 11.83 14.74
N ARG A 285 -3.51 10.98 14.59
CA ARG A 285 -2.11 11.42 14.65
C ARG A 285 -1.74 12.28 13.46
N SER A 286 -2.19 11.92 12.25
CA SER A 286 -2.00 12.75 11.06
C SER A 286 -2.69 14.10 11.27
N ARG A 287 -3.93 14.11 11.77
CA ARG A 287 -4.66 15.35 12.11
C ARG A 287 -3.92 16.19 13.15
N ASP A 288 -3.46 15.59 14.25
CA ASP A 288 -2.70 16.26 15.32
C ASP A 288 -1.36 16.83 14.83
N ALA A 289 -0.77 16.23 13.79
CA ALA A 289 0.41 16.72 13.11
C ALA A 289 0.11 17.83 12.07
N GLY A 290 -1.16 18.18 11.87
CA GLY A 290 -1.59 19.15 10.86
C GLY A 290 -1.70 18.60 9.44
N HIS A 291 -1.71 17.27 9.27
CA HIS A 291 -1.83 16.59 7.98
C HIS A 291 -3.30 16.19 7.74
N LEU A 292 -4.16 17.19 7.50
CA LEU A 292 -5.62 16.98 7.45
C LEU A 292 -6.06 16.16 6.22
N ALA A 293 -5.44 16.38 5.06
CA ALA A 293 -5.80 15.65 3.85
C ALA A 293 -5.47 14.15 3.97
N GLN A 294 -4.31 13.84 4.55
CA GLN A 294 -3.88 12.47 4.85
C GLN A 294 -4.80 11.83 5.88
N ALA A 295 -5.15 12.54 6.96
CA ALA A 295 -6.09 12.05 7.95
C ALA A 295 -7.46 11.72 7.32
N LEU A 296 -7.96 12.59 6.45
CA LEU A 296 -9.22 12.38 5.74
C LEU A 296 -9.14 11.21 4.75
N LEU A 297 -8.06 11.08 4.00
CA LEU A 297 -7.89 9.97 3.05
C LEU A 297 -7.87 8.62 3.76
N ILE A 298 -7.15 8.51 4.87
CA ILE A 298 -7.15 7.29 5.71
C ILE A 298 -8.57 7.02 6.25
N GLN A 299 -9.32 8.05 6.66
CA GLN A 299 -10.72 7.85 7.06
C GLN A 299 -11.63 7.40 5.93
N ALA A 300 -11.42 7.86 4.69
CA ALA A 300 -12.18 7.36 3.55
C ALA A 300 -11.89 5.85 3.30
N GLU A 301 -10.63 5.44 3.43
CA GLU A 301 -10.22 4.02 3.36
C GLU A 301 -10.87 3.18 4.47
N LEU A 302 -10.84 3.67 5.72
CA LEU A 302 -11.47 3.01 6.86
C LEU A 302 -13.00 2.94 6.71
N ALA A 303 -13.64 4.00 6.22
CA ALA A 303 -15.09 4.03 5.98
C ALA A 303 -15.54 3.04 4.91
N THR A 304 -14.71 2.82 3.89
CA THR A 304 -14.92 1.82 2.84
C THR A 304 -14.98 0.42 3.47
N VAL A 305 -13.99 0.06 4.28
CA VAL A 305 -13.96 -1.25 4.97
C VAL A 305 -15.08 -1.37 6.00
N ALA A 306 -15.28 -0.34 6.85
CA ALA A 306 -16.28 -0.34 7.91
C ALA A 306 -17.70 -0.61 7.36
N SER A 307 -18.02 -0.08 6.18
CA SER A 307 -19.32 -0.26 5.54
C SER A 307 -19.59 -1.69 5.06
N THR A 308 -18.57 -2.55 5.01
CA THR A 308 -18.67 -3.92 4.49
C THR A 308 -18.46 -4.99 5.55
N LEU A 309 -18.03 -4.63 6.76
CA LEU A 309 -17.68 -5.58 7.83
C LEU A 309 -18.83 -6.52 8.18
N SER A 310 -20.06 -6.03 8.32
CA SER A 310 -21.21 -6.87 8.69
C SER A 310 -21.48 -8.03 7.72
N ALA A 311 -20.98 -7.98 6.49
CA ALA A 311 -21.10 -9.09 5.53
C ALA A 311 -20.23 -10.31 5.91
N PHE A 312 -19.31 -10.16 6.87
CA PHE A 312 -18.30 -11.15 7.24
C PHE A 312 -18.33 -11.51 8.73
N GLU A 313 -19.35 -11.11 9.47
CA GLU A 313 -19.47 -11.38 10.92
C GLU A 313 -19.69 -12.87 11.23
N ASP A 314 -20.36 -13.57 10.31
CA ASP A 314 -20.64 -15.02 10.37
C ASP A 314 -19.50 -15.89 9.79
N VAL A 315 -18.30 -15.32 9.57
CA VAL A 315 -17.13 -16.04 9.06
C VAL A 315 -16.06 -16.09 10.16
N PRO A 316 -15.44 -17.24 10.45
CA PRO A 316 -14.35 -17.31 11.43
C PRO A 316 -13.12 -16.53 10.96
N GLY A 317 -12.38 -15.95 11.91
CA GLY A 317 -11.12 -15.27 11.67
C GLY A 317 -10.05 -16.21 11.10
N ARG A 318 -9.03 -15.61 10.48
CA ARG A 318 -7.88 -16.26 9.84
C ARG A 318 -7.21 -17.26 10.76
N ASP A 319 -6.84 -16.86 11.98
CA ASP A 319 -6.09 -17.73 12.89
C ASP A 319 -6.93 -18.93 13.37
N GLU A 320 -8.25 -18.86 13.21
CA GLU A 320 -9.21 -19.89 13.63
C GLU A 320 -9.63 -20.82 12.48
N LEU A 321 -9.36 -20.44 11.22
CA LEU A 321 -9.63 -21.30 10.05
C LEU A 321 -8.76 -22.57 10.05
N ASP A 322 -7.60 -22.58 10.70
CA ASP A 322 -6.74 -23.78 10.82
C ASP A 322 -7.24 -24.73 11.92
N ASP A 323 -7.92 -24.19 12.95
CA ASP A 323 -8.35 -24.94 14.13
C ASP A 323 -9.80 -25.48 14.03
N ILE A 324 -10.63 -24.91 13.13
CA ILE A 324 -12.00 -25.35 12.89
C ILE A 324 -12.06 -26.10 11.55
N GLU A 325 -12.74 -27.26 11.49
CA GLU A 325 -13.05 -27.96 10.23
C GLU A 325 -14.10 -27.19 9.40
N VAL A 326 -13.80 -25.93 9.04
CA VAL A 326 -14.57 -25.12 8.08
C VAL A 326 -13.83 -25.13 6.76
N GLU A 327 -14.52 -25.58 5.72
CA GLU A 327 -14.09 -25.47 4.33
C GLU A 327 -15.00 -24.41 3.72
N LEU A 328 -14.44 -23.24 3.36
CA LEU A 328 -15.22 -22.10 2.86
C LEU A 328 -15.48 -22.18 1.36
N ILE A 329 -14.61 -22.84 0.60
CA ILE A 329 -14.85 -23.24 -0.78
C ILE A 329 -14.87 -24.77 -0.90
N GLU A 330 -15.91 -25.34 -1.51
CA GLU A 330 -16.03 -26.82 -1.64
C GLU A 330 -15.07 -27.38 -2.69
N ASP A 331 -14.71 -26.57 -3.69
CA ASP A 331 -13.67 -26.88 -4.66
C ASP A 331 -12.97 -25.62 -5.22
N ALA A 332 -11.78 -25.81 -5.78
CA ALA A 332 -10.96 -24.71 -6.27
C ALA A 332 -11.57 -23.93 -7.44
N ASN A 333 -12.63 -24.40 -8.13
CA ASN A 333 -13.31 -23.56 -9.13
C ASN A 333 -14.10 -22.42 -8.49
N GLU A 334 -14.54 -22.57 -7.24
CA GLU A 334 -15.15 -21.46 -6.52
C GLU A 334 -14.17 -20.29 -6.37
N LEU A 335 -12.86 -20.55 -6.18
CA LEU A 335 -11.82 -19.51 -6.19
C LEU A 335 -11.84 -18.69 -7.49
N VAL A 336 -12.02 -19.37 -8.63
CA VAL A 336 -12.08 -18.73 -9.95
C VAL A 336 -13.32 -17.84 -10.04
N ASP A 337 -14.47 -18.31 -9.55
CA ASP A 337 -15.71 -17.54 -9.56
C ASP A 337 -15.67 -16.33 -8.61
N GLU A 338 -15.02 -16.46 -7.44
CA GLU A 338 -14.76 -15.34 -6.54
C GLU A 338 -13.87 -14.29 -7.20
N LYS A 339 -12.79 -14.71 -7.89
CA LYS A 339 -11.94 -13.77 -8.62
C LYS A 339 -12.68 -13.08 -9.76
N ARG A 340 -13.53 -13.80 -10.51
CA ARG A 340 -14.38 -13.19 -11.56
C ARG A 340 -15.31 -12.13 -10.97
N THR A 341 -15.95 -12.45 -9.85
CA THR A 341 -16.86 -11.51 -9.16
C THR A 341 -16.11 -10.27 -8.69
N ALA A 342 -14.93 -10.43 -8.09
CA ALA A 342 -14.08 -9.30 -7.69
C ALA A 342 -13.67 -8.43 -8.88
N ARG A 343 -13.21 -9.04 -9.98
CA ARG A 343 -12.87 -8.32 -11.21
C ARG A 343 -14.07 -7.54 -11.77
N GLU A 344 -15.23 -8.19 -11.90
CA GLU A 344 -16.44 -7.56 -12.45
C GLU A 344 -16.88 -6.37 -11.58
N GLN A 345 -16.77 -6.50 -10.26
CA GLN A 345 -17.10 -5.42 -9.34
C GLN A 345 -16.09 -4.26 -9.41
N LEU A 346 -14.80 -4.54 -9.55
CA LEU A 346 -13.78 -3.51 -9.77
C LEU A 346 -14.02 -2.75 -11.08
N GLU A 347 -14.31 -3.45 -12.18
CA GLU A 347 -14.63 -2.83 -13.47
C GLU A 347 -15.88 -1.96 -13.38
N THR A 348 -16.95 -2.49 -12.76
CA THR A 348 -18.20 -1.74 -12.54
C THR A 348 -17.97 -0.49 -11.71
N THR A 349 -17.13 -0.58 -10.67
CA THR A 349 -16.83 0.54 -9.78
C THR A 349 -15.95 1.57 -10.48
N ALA A 350 -14.94 1.14 -11.26
CA ALA A 350 -14.10 2.02 -12.07
C ALA A 350 -14.94 2.83 -13.06
N ASP A 351 -15.92 2.19 -13.71
CA ASP A 351 -16.89 2.87 -14.58
C ASP A 351 -17.78 3.86 -13.80
N ALA A 352 -18.14 3.56 -12.54
CA ALA A 352 -19.01 4.41 -11.74
C ALA A 352 -18.31 5.65 -11.17
N VAL A 353 -17.05 5.53 -10.77
CA VAL A 353 -16.27 6.68 -10.26
C VAL A 353 -15.63 7.49 -11.38
N GLU A 354 -15.58 6.95 -12.60
CA GLU A 354 -15.04 7.58 -13.82
C GLU A 354 -13.67 8.27 -13.61
N SER A 355 -13.70 9.58 -13.39
CA SER A 355 -12.54 10.46 -13.27
C SER A 355 -12.34 11.01 -11.85
N ASP A 356 -13.16 10.60 -10.89
CA ASP A 356 -13.04 11.03 -9.50
C ASP A 356 -11.72 10.55 -8.88
N PRO A 357 -10.83 11.47 -8.43
CA PRO A 357 -9.53 11.10 -7.90
C PRO A 357 -9.62 10.25 -6.63
N LEU A 358 -10.59 10.53 -5.76
CA LEU A 358 -10.76 9.78 -4.51
C LEU A 358 -11.26 8.36 -4.80
N GLY A 359 -12.24 8.22 -5.68
CA GLY A 359 -12.75 6.91 -6.12
C GLY A 359 -11.65 6.05 -6.74
N LYS A 360 -10.78 6.64 -7.58
CA LYS A 360 -9.60 5.95 -8.12
C LYS A 360 -8.61 5.55 -7.04
N HIS A 361 -8.31 6.43 -6.08
CA HIS A 361 -7.41 6.12 -4.97
C HIS A 361 -7.90 4.90 -4.17
N LEU A 362 -9.17 4.93 -3.78
CA LEU A 362 -9.79 3.83 -3.04
C LEU A 362 -9.76 2.52 -3.84
N LEU A 363 -10.01 2.58 -5.15
CA LEU A 363 -9.89 1.42 -6.03
C LEU A 363 -8.47 0.88 -6.13
N CYS A 364 -7.44 1.75 -6.22
CA CYS A 364 -6.04 1.33 -6.18
C CYS A 364 -5.72 0.56 -4.90
N GLN A 365 -6.24 0.99 -3.74
CA GLN A 365 -6.04 0.29 -2.46
C GLN A 365 -6.71 -1.08 -2.44
N VAL A 366 -7.93 -1.19 -2.98
CA VAL A 366 -8.64 -2.47 -3.09
C VAL A 366 -7.90 -3.43 -4.04
N THR A 367 -7.47 -2.95 -5.20
CA THR A 367 -6.66 -3.73 -6.16
C THR A 367 -5.36 -4.23 -5.52
N ARG A 368 -4.65 -3.38 -4.76
CA ARG A 368 -3.42 -3.77 -4.04
C ARG A 368 -3.64 -4.92 -3.05
N ARG A 369 -4.79 -4.96 -2.36
CA ARG A 369 -5.15 -6.06 -1.44
C ARG A 369 -5.44 -7.36 -2.20
N ILE A 370 -6.02 -7.27 -3.40
CA ILE A 370 -6.24 -8.41 -4.31
C ILE A 370 -4.90 -8.92 -4.85
N ASP A 371 -3.98 -8.05 -5.26
CA ASP A 371 -2.64 -8.45 -5.73
C ASP A 371 -1.87 -9.23 -4.66
N GLN A 372 -1.97 -8.81 -3.39
CA GLN A 372 -1.39 -9.59 -2.28
C GLN A 372 -1.99 -11.00 -2.16
N ALA A 373 -3.28 -11.16 -2.47
CA ALA A 373 -3.92 -12.47 -2.51
C ALA A 373 -3.38 -13.32 -3.68
N GLU A 374 -3.08 -12.69 -4.82
CA GLU A 374 -2.45 -13.36 -5.96
C GLU A 374 -1.03 -13.84 -5.65
N LEU A 375 -0.22 -13.05 -4.93
CA LEU A 375 1.10 -13.48 -4.46
C LEU A 375 1.02 -14.76 -3.60
N THR A 376 -0.02 -14.90 -2.79
CA THR A 376 -0.27 -16.14 -2.04
C THR A 376 -0.56 -17.32 -2.99
N LEU A 377 -1.38 -17.11 -4.02
CA LEU A 377 -1.66 -18.14 -5.02
C LEU A 377 -0.40 -18.54 -5.82
N GLU A 378 0.43 -17.57 -6.21
CA GLU A 378 1.70 -17.84 -6.87
C GLU A 378 2.62 -18.68 -5.98
N ARG A 379 2.71 -18.35 -4.70
CA ARG A 379 3.47 -19.14 -3.72
C ARG A 379 2.91 -20.56 -3.57
N LEU A 380 1.59 -20.75 -3.53
CA LEU A 380 0.97 -22.08 -3.51
C LEU A 380 1.31 -22.88 -4.78
N ARG A 381 1.20 -22.25 -5.96
CA ARG A 381 1.54 -22.84 -7.26
C ARG A 381 3.00 -23.26 -7.34
N ASP A 382 3.91 -22.43 -6.82
CA ASP A 382 5.35 -22.67 -6.92
C ASP A 382 5.82 -23.71 -5.88
N ASP A 383 5.19 -23.75 -4.71
CA ASP A 383 5.58 -24.60 -3.57
C ASP A 383 4.58 -25.72 -3.22
N VAL A 384 3.97 -26.35 -4.22
CA VAL A 384 2.94 -27.42 -4.10
C VAL A 384 3.26 -28.52 -3.08
N LYS A 385 4.52 -28.80 -2.77
CA LYS A 385 4.93 -29.88 -1.85
C LYS A 385 5.16 -29.44 -0.41
N SER A 386 5.26 -28.13 -0.16
CA SER A 386 5.60 -27.58 1.15
C SER A 386 4.40 -27.60 2.11
N TYR A 387 3.22 -27.32 1.58
CA TYR A 387 1.98 -27.26 2.34
C TYR A 387 1.40 -28.64 2.64
N ASP A 388 0.92 -28.83 3.87
CA ASP A 388 0.05 -29.95 4.16
C ASP A 388 -1.38 -29.75 3.61
N SER A 389 -2.30 -30.69 3.84
CA SER A 389 -3.62 -30.62 3.20
C SER A 389 -4.55 -29.61 3.88
N ALA A 390 -4.42 -29.40 5.18
CA ALA A 390 -5.20 -28.41 5.91
C ALA A 390 -4.67 -27.01 5.57
N GLU A 391 -3.35 -26.83 5.65
CA GLU A 391 -2.67 -25.57 5.32
C GLU A 391 -2.96 -25.12 3.87
N TRP A 392 -3.01 -26.06 2.93
CA TRP A 392 -3.37 -25.76 1.54
C TRP A 392 -4.81 -25.27 1.38
N GLN A 393 -5.77 -25.96 2.00
CA GLN A 393 -7.18 -25.56 1.93
C GLN A 393 -7.39 -24.21 2.62
N PHE A 394 -6.75 -24.01 3.77
CA PHE A 394 -6.76 -22.75 4.51
C PHE A 394 -6.32 -21.57 3.62
N GLU A 395 -5.19 -21.68 2.92
CA GLU A 395 -4.70 -20.59 2.07
C GLU A 395 -5.66 -20.33 0.88
N LEU A 396 -6.29 -21.37 0.31
CA LEU A 396 -7.30 -21.21 -0.74
C LEU A 396 -8.56 -20.50 -0.23
N ASP A 397 -9.08 -20.93 0.92
CA ASP A 397 -10.24 -20.33 1.59
C ASP A 397 -9.96 -18.85 1.93
N TYR A 398 -8.75 -18.56 2.42
CA TYR A 398 -8.33 -17.21 2.77
C TYR A 398 -8.22 -16.30 1.54
N VAL A 399 -7.67 -16.79 0.41
CA VAL A 399 -7.64 -16.02 -0.84
C VAL A 399 -9.06 -15.78 -1.37
N ALA A 400 -9.95 -16.78 -1.31
CA ALA A 400 -11.35 -16.61 -1.70
C ALA A 400 -12.04 -15.51 -0.86
N LEU A 401 -11.78 -15.48 0.45
CA LEU A 401 -12.24 -14.40 1.33
C LEU A 401 -11.66 -13.03 0.96
N ARG A 402 -10.38 -12.94 0.57
CA ARG A 402 -9.78 -11.69 0.08
C ARG A 402 -10.44 -11.19 -1.21
N TYR A 403 -10.78 -12.07 -2.14
CA TYR A 403 -11.54 -11.68 -3.34
C TYR A 403 -12.95 -11.18 -2.98
N ARG A 404 -13.67 -11.89 -2.10
CA ARG A 404 -14.98 -11.46 -1.59
C ARG A 404 -14.91 -10.09 -0.90
N GLY A 405 -13.91 -9.90 -0.03
CA GLY A 405 -13.65 -8.65 0.67
C GLY A 405 -13.33 -7.50 -0.29
N GLY A 406 -12.47 -7.74 -1.29
CA GLY A 406 -12.16 -6.76 -2.32
C GLY A 406 -13.37 -6.37 -3.17
N ALA A 407 -14.22 -7.34 -3.55
CA ALA A 407 -15.47 -7.05 -4.24
C ALA A 407 -16.40 -6.18 -3.38
N ALA A 408 -16.59 -6.54 -2.10
CA ALA A 408 -17.43 -5.78 -1.18
C ALA A 408 -16.92 -4.35 -0.99
N ASP A 409 -15.62 -4.17 -0.78
CA ASP A 409 -14.99 -2.86 -0.60
C ASP A 409 -15.17 -2.01 -1.85
N ALA A 410 -14.85 -2.55 -3.03
CA ALA A 410 -15.07 -1.87 -4.31
C ALA A 410 -16.53 -1.41 -4.48
N GLY A 411 -17.50 -2.28 -4.16
CA GLY A 411 -18.91 -1.95 -4.24
C GLY A 411 -19.37 -0.81 -3.31
N SER A 412 -18.62 -0.52 -2.24
CA SER A 412 -18.93 0.57 -1.30
C SER A 412 -18.31 1.92 -1.66
N ILE A 413 -17.32 1.95 -2.56
CA ILE A 413 -16.58 3.17 -2.93
C ILE A 413 -17.50 4.29 -3.44
N PRO A 414 -18.50 4.05 -4.32
CA PRO A 414 -19.34 5.13 -4.82
C PRO A 414 -20.07 5.90 -3.71
N ASP A 415 -20.52 5.21 -2.66
CA ASP A 415 -21.19 5.85 -1.51
C ASP A 415 -20.23 6.75 -0.71
N ILE A 416 -18.95 6.37 -0.62
CA ILE A 416 -17.91 7.18 0.03
C ILE A 416 -17.58 8.43 -0.81
N VAL A 417 -17.49 8.26 -2.13
CA VAL A 417 -17.26 9.38 -3.06
C VAL A 417 -18.44 10.37 -3.02
N GLU A 418 -19.68 9.87 -3.03
CA GLU A 418 -20.89 10.71 -2.92
C GLU A 418 -20.90 11.51 -1.60
N LEU A 419 -20.52 10.88 -0.48
CA LEU A 419 -20.43 11.57 0.81
C LEU A 419 -19.46 12.77 0.79
N VAL A 420 -18.36 12.66 0.03
CA VAL A 420 -17.35 13.72 -0.13
C VAL A 420 -17.81 14.78 -1.14
N ALA A 421 -18.58 14.39 -2.16
CA ALA A 421 -19.14 15.32 -3.14
C ALA A 421 -20.32 16.14 -2.59
N ASP A 422 -21.10 15.59 -1.67
CA ASP A 422 -22.28 16.22 -1.09
C ASP A 422 -21.93 17.26 -0.01
N LYS A 423 -22.07 18.53 -0.41
CA LYS A 423 -22.11 19.70 0.47
C LYS A 423 -23.54 19.89 1.00
N GLU A 424 -23.87 19.31 2.16
CA GLU A 424 -25.13 19.66 2.85
C GLU A 424 -25.07 21.04 3.53
#